data_AF-A0A2S8S3N0-F1
#
_entry.id   AF-A0A2S8S3N0-F1
#
_cell.length_a   1.000
_cell.length_b   1.000
_cell.length_c   1.000
_cell.angle_alpha   90.00
_cell.angle_beta   90.00
_cell.angle_gamma   90.00
#
_symmetry.space_group_name_H-M   'P 1'
#
loop_
_entity.id
_entity.type
_entity.pdbx_description
1 polymer ?
#
loop_
_entity_poly.entity_id
_entity_poly.type
_entity_poly.pdbx_seq_one_letter_code
_entity_poly.pdbx_strand_id
1 'polypeptide(L)'
;MGPHVVNLLNNGISVVLDFAANTVRQRNWMRTLIDASSASHQLHVLDVSDEVCLRRLGERNATGEHPFAVTDEQFHQFTKYFEIPVPSEGFNIVQHDN
;
A
#
# COMPACT_ATOMS: atom_id res chain seq x y z
N MET A 1 -1.14 -4.91 16.20
CA MET A 1 -0.19 -4.22 15.28
C MET A 1 -0.01 -2.75 15.61
N GLY A 2 -1.07 -1.92 15.61
CA GLY A 2 -0.94 -0.45 15.77
C GLY A 2 -0.04 0.03 16.93
N PRO A 3 -0.27 -0.37 18.19
CA PRO A 3 0.57 0.05 19.32
C PRO A 3 2.05 -0.34 19.18
N HIS A 4 2.34 -1.49 18.55
CA HIS A 4 3.70 -1.92 18.32
C HIS A 4 4.41 -1.03 17.29
N VAL A 5 3.72 -0.68 16.19
CA VAL A 5 4.26 0.24 15.17
C VAL A 5 4.54 1.62 15.78
N VAL A 6 3.59 2.16 16.56
CA VAL A 6 3.76 3.45 17.25
C VAL A 6 4.96 3.41 18.20
N ASN A 7 5.14 2.34 18.96
CA ASN A 7 6.29 2.19 19.85
C ASN A 7 7.62 2.19 19.07
N LEU A 8 7.71 1.49 17.94
CA LEU A 8 8.92 1.51 17.10
C LEU A 8 9.23 2.92 16.60
N LEU A 9 8.21 3.61 16.05
CA LEU A 9 8.35 4.99 15.55
C LEU A 9 8.80 5.95 16.64
N ASN A 10 8.21 5.87 17.83
CA ASN A 10 8.57 6.72 18.97
C ASN A 10 9.97 6.42 19.53
N ASN A 11 10.55 5.26 19.23
CA ASN A 11 11.96 4.94 19.52
C ASN A 11 12.91 5.35 18.39
N GLY A 12 12.44 6.14 17.42
CA GLY A 12 13.25 6.63 16.30
C GLY A 12 13.52 5.60 15.20
N ILE A 13 12.82 4.46 15.22
CA ILE A 13 12.96 3.41 14.22
C ILE A 13 11.99 3.70 13.07
N SER A 14 12.50 3.83 11.85
CA SER A 14 11.67 3.95 10.65
C SER A 14 10.96 2.64 10.34
N VAL A 15 9.68 2.72 9.96
CA VAL A 15 8.85 1.57 9.62
C VAL A 15 8.32 1.73 8.19
N VAL A 16 8.45 0.68 7.38
CA VAL A 16 7.73 0.54 6.11
C VAL A 16 6.57 -0.43 6.33
N LEU A 17 5.35 0.04 6.06
CA LEU A 17 4.16 -0.80 6.08
C LEU A 17 3.89 -1.34 4.68
N ASP A 18 4.43 -2.51 4.38
CA ASP A 18 4.10 -3.27 3.17
C ASP A 18 2.73 -3.97 3.34
N PHE A 19 1.69 -3.15 3.44
CA PHE A 19 0.30 -3.57 3.61
C PHE A 19 -0.59 -2.83 2.61
N ALA A 20 -1.68 -3.47 2.21
CA ALA A 20 -2.65 -2.85 1.30
C ALA A 20 -3.21 -1.53 1.88
N ALA A 21 -3.10 -0.46 1.08
CA ALA A 21 -3.61 0.88 1.36
C ALA A 21 -4.72 1.29 0.36
N ASN A 22 -5.43 0.29 -0.16
CA ASN A 22 -6.31 0.44 -1.33
C ASN A 22 -7.54 1.30 -1.03
N THR A 23 -8.11 1.18 0.16
CA THR A 23 -9.34 1.91 0.55
C THR A 23 -9.05 3.09 1.46
N VAL A 24 -9.92 4.11 1.41
CA VAL A 24 -9.88 5.25 2.35
C VAL A 24 -9.92 4.76 3.81
N ARG A 25 -10.68 3.71 4.12
CA ARG A 25 -10.74 3.14 5.48
C ARG A 25 -9.39 2.62 5.96
N GLN A 26 -8.64 1.92 5.10
CA GLN A 26 -7.30 1.43 5.44
C GLN A 26 -6.33 2.58 5.68
N ARG A 27 -6.38 3.60 4.81
CA ARG A 27 -5.54 4.80 4.96
C ARG A 27 -5.89 5.60 6.21
N ASN A 28 -7.18 5.72 6.56
CA ASN A 28 -7.59 6.32 7.85
C ASN A 28 -6.99 5.56 9.05
N TRP A 29 -6.94 4.23 9.01
CA TRP A 29 -6.25 3.48 10.06
C TRP A 29 -4.75 3.79 10.10
N MET A 30 -4.07 3.87 8.95
CA MET A 30 -2.65 4.25 8.89
C MET A 30 -2.43 5.67 9.44
N ARG A 31 -3.35 6.61 9.17
CA ARG A 31 -3.34 7.97 9.72
C ARG A 31 -3.34 7.98 11.24
N THR A 32 -4.13 7.10 11.88
CA THR A 32 -4.13 6.98 13.35
C THR A 32 -2.77 6.57 13.94
N LEU A 33 -1.95 5.81 13.21
CA LEU A 33 -0.62 5.41 13.67
C LEU A 33 0.34 6.58 13.64
N ILE A 34 0.27 7.37 12.57
CA ILE A 34 1.13 8.53 12.41
C ILE A 34 0.74 9.60 13.44
N ASP A 35 -0.56 9.86 13.64
CA ASP A 35 -1.06 10.85 14.61
C ASP A 35 -0.71 10.48 16.07
N ALA A 36 -0.60 9.18 16.36
CA ALA A 36 -0.15 8.68 17.66
C ALA A 36 1.39 8.68 17.83
N SER A 37 2.12 9.14 16.81
CA SER A 37 3.59 9.23 16.81
C SER A 37 4.04 10.65 16.46
N SER A 38 5.31 10.96 16.67
CA SER A 38 5.93 12.20 16.16
C SER A 38 6.63 12.01 14.81
N ALA A 39 6.42 10.86 14.15
CA ALA A 39 7.14 10.51 12.93
C ALA A 39 6.64 11.31 11.72
N SER A 40 7.57 11.71 10.86
CA SER A 40 7.24 12.10 9.49
C SER A 40 6.74 10.90 8.70
N HIS A 41 5.86 11.12 7.72
CA HIS A 41 5.26 10.06 6.92
C HIS A 41 5.34 10.35 5.42
N GLN A 42 5.30 9.29 4.62
CA GLN A 42 5.10 9.32 3.17
C GLN A 42 4.12 8.22 2.78
N LEU A 43 3.22 8.50 1.84
CA LEU A 43 2.36 7.52 1.19
C LEU A 43 2.83 7.37 -0.25
N HIS A 44 3.43 6.22 -0.57
CA HIS A 44 3.86 5.92 -1.93
C HIS A 44 2.69 5.38 -2.74
N VAL A 45 2.39 6.05 -3.84
CA VAL A 45 1.32 5.68 -4.77
C VAL A 45 1.97 5.22 -6.06
N LEU A 46 1.70 3.97 -6.44
CA LEU A 46 2.12 3.41 -7.72
C LEU A 46 0.99 3.69 -8.71
N ASP A 47 1.19 4.68 -9.58
CA ASP A 47 0.29 5.01 -10.69
C ASP A 47 0.66 4.18 -11.91
N VAL A 48 0.32 2.89 -11.84
CA VAL A 48 0.67 1.89 -12.84
C VAL A 48 -0.62 1.32 -13.40
N SER A 49 -0.72 1.22 -14.74
CA SER A 49 -1.93 0.71 -15.38
C SER A 49 -2.19 -0.76 -15.05
N ASP A 50 -3.48 -1.15 -15.09
CA ASP A 50 -3.89 -2.55 -14.95
C ASP A 50 -3.19 -3.46 -15.97
N GLU A 51 -2.97 -2.98 -17.20
CA GLU A 51 -2.26 -3.73 -18.25
C GLU A 51 -0.83 -4.09 -17.81
N VAL A 52 -0.09 -3.12 -17.28
CA VAL A 52 1.28 -3.36 -16.79
C VAL A 52 1.26 -4.27 -15.57
N CYS A 53 0.31 -4.10 -14.66
CA CYS A 53 0.17 -4.93 -13.47
C CYS A 53 -0.13 -6.40 -13.83
N LEU A 54 -1.09 -6.64 -14.73
CA LEU A 54 -1.46 -7.98 -15.20
C LEU A 54 -0.30 -8.65 -15.94
N ARG A 55 0.43 -7.91 -16.79
CA ARG A 55 1.62 -8.45 -17.46
C ARG A 55 2.69 -8.89 -16.46
N ARG A 56 3.06 -8.02 -15.51
CA ARG A 56 4.05 -8.33 -14.45
C ARG A 56 3.57 -9.50 -13.57
N LEU A 57 2.26 -9.58 -13.31
CA LEU A 57 1.67 -10.69 -12.57
C LEU A 57 1.80 -12.02 -13.34
N GLY A 58 1.54 -12.03 -14.65
CA GLY A 58 1.71 -13.20 -15.51
C GLY A 58 3.15 -13.70 -15.55
N GLU A 59 4.12 -12.78 -15.70
CA GLU A 59 5.55 -13.10 -15.62
C GLU A 59 5.90 -13.76 -14.28
N ARG A 60 5.39 -13.22 -13.17
CA ARG A 60 5.62 -13.76 -11.83
C ARG A 60 4.93 -15.11 -11.59
N ASN A 61 3.72 -15.29 -12.11
CA ASN A 61 3.01 -16.57 -12.02
C ASN A 61 3.77 -17.67 -12.78
N ALA A 62 4.44 -17.33 -13.89
CA ALA A 62 5.21 -18.27 -14.70
C ALA A 62 6.53 -18.74 -14.03
N THR A 63 7.11 -17.97 -13.10
CA THR A 63 8.34 -18.39 -12.38
C THR A 63 8.08 -19.51 -11.38
N GLY A 64 6.85 -19.62 -10.85
CA GLY A 64 6.49 -20.61 -9.83
C GLY A 64 7.15 -20.40 -8.47
N GLU A 65 7.85 -19.28 -8.26
CA GLU A 65 8.58 -18.98 -7.03
C GLU A 65 7.66 -18.47 -5.90
N HIS A 66 6.42 -18.12 -6.24
CA HIS A 66 5.44 -17.61 -5.28
C HIS A 66 4.40 -18.66 -4.91
N PRO A 67 3.99 -18.75 -3.64
CA PRO A 67 3.02 -19.74 -3.16
C PRO A 67 1.60 -19.52 -3.71
N PHE A 68 1.36 -18.39 -4.39
CA PHE A 68 0.06 -18.02 -4.94
C PHE A 68 0.21 -17.57 -6.39
N ALA A 69 -0.58 -18.17 -7.28
CA ALA A 69 -0.78 -17.71 -8.64
C ALA A 69 -2.14 -17.00 -8.70
N VAL A 70 -2.14 -15.70 -8.95
CA VAL A 70 -3.35 -14.88 -9.00
C VAL A 70 -3.89 -14.86 -10.43
N THR A 71 -5.18 -15.13 -10.61
CA THR A 71 -5.85 -15.01 -11.92
C THR A 71 -6.22 -13.56 -12.22
N ASP A 72 -6.42 -13.22 -13.49
CA ASP A 72 -6.89 -11.90 -13.92
C ASP A 72 -8.23 -11.52 -13.25
N GLU A 73 -9.15 -12.48 -13.09
CA GLU A 73 -10.43 -12.26 -12.40
C GLU A 73 -10.21 -11.89 -10.93
N GLN A 74 -9.31 -12.59 -10.23
CA GLN A 74 -8.96 -12.28 -8.85
C GLN A 74 -8.28 -10.91 -8.75
N PHE A 75 -7.40 -10.57 -9.70
CA PHE A 75 -6.78 -9.26 -9.80
C PHE A 75 -7.85 -8.16 -9.80
N HIS A 76 -8.79 -8.21 -10.74
CA HIS A 76 -9.87 -7.24 -10.81
C HIS A 76 -10.78 -7.26 -9.58
N GLN A 77 -10.97 -8.42 -8.94
CA GLN A 77 -11.77 -8.52 -7.73
C GLN A 77 -11.19 -7.71 -6.57
N PHE A 78 -9.87 -7.67 -6.39
CA PHE A 78 -9.27 -6.88 -5.32
C PHE A 78 -8.88 -5.46 -5.74
N THR A 79 -8.53 -5.20 -7.00
CA THR A 79 -8.17 -3.85 -7.46
C THR A 79 -9.38 -2.93 -7.57
N LYS A 80 -10.59 -3.45 -7.75
CA LYS A 80 -11.82 -2.62 -7.74
C LYS A 80 -12.05 -1.81 -6.45
N TYR A 81 -11.38 -2.18 -5.36
CA TYR A 81 -11.43 -1.45 -4.09
C TYR A 81 -10.38 -0.36 -3.98
N PHE A 82 -9.47 -0.24 -4.96
CA PHE A 82 -8.45 0.80 -4.97
C PHE A 82 -9.08 2.16 -5.28
N GLU A 83 -8.79 3.11 -4.42
CA GLU A 83 -9.16 4.51 -4.56
C GLU A 83 -7.89 5.35 -4.51
N ILE A 84 -7.68 6.21 -5.50
CA ILE A 84 -6.55 7.15 -5.52
C ILE A 84 -6.63 8.02 -4.26
N PRO A 85 -5.55 8.16 -3.47
CA PRO A 85 -5.56 9.01 -2.29
C PRO A 85 -5.74 10.47 -2.67
N VAL A 86 -6.57 11.17 -1.89
CA VAL A 86 -6.86 12.60 -2.11
C VAL A 86 -6.18 13.48 -1.05
N PRO A 87 -5.91 14.77 -1.36
CA PRO A 87 -5.23 15.67 -0.43
C PRO A 87 -5.90 15.79 0.95
N SER A 88 -7.23 15.68 1.03
CA SER A 88 -7.96 15.75 2.30
C SER A 88 -7.67 14.60 3.26
N GLU A 89 -7.01 13.53 2.81
CA GLU A 89 -6.58 12.42 3.68
C GLU A 89 -5.30 12.74 4.48
N GLY A 90 -4.63 13.88 4.20
CA GLY A 90 -3.52 14.37 5.02
C GLY A 90 -2.22 13.57 4.89
N PHE A 91 -2.01 12.88 3.76
CA PHE A 91 -0.77 12.18 3.46
C PHE A 91 0.21 13.05 2.68
N ASN A 92 1.50 12.91 2.98
CA ASN A 92 2.55 13.38 2.08
C ASN A 92 2.70 12.35 0.96
N ILE A 93 2.09 12.60 -0.19
CA ILE A 93 2.04 11.65 -1.30
C ILE A 93 3.34 11.71 -2.11
N VAL A 94 3.87 10.53 -2.42
CA VAL A 94 4.96 10.34 -3.40
C VAL A 94 4.41 9.46 -4.51
N GLN A 95 4.24 10.01 -5.71
CA GLN A 95 3.77 9.25 -6.86
C GLN A 95 4.93 8.62 -7.63
N HIS A 96 4.70 7.42 -8.16
CA HIS A 96 5.62 6.68 -9.02
C HIS A 96 4.84 6.15 -10.23
N ASP A 97 5.36 6.33 -11.44
CA ASP A 97 4.67 6.12 -12.72
C ASP A 97 5.33 5.04 -13.62
N ASN A 98 6.25 4.23 -13.07
CA ASN A 98 7.07 3.25 -13.83
C ASN A 98 6.51 1.81 -13.94
#